data_AF-A0A0Q8CMB1-F1
#
_entry.id   AF-A0A0Q8CMB1-F1
#
_cell.length_a   1.000
_cell.length_b   1.000
_cell.length_c   1.000
_cell.angle_alpha   90.00
_cell.angle_beta   90.00
_cell.angle_gamma   90.00
#
_symmetry.space_group_name_H-M   'P 1'
#
loop_
_entity.id
_entity.type
_entity.pdbx_description
1 polymer ?
#
loop_
_entity_poly.entity_id
_entity_poly.type
_entity_poly.pdbx_seq_one_letter_code
_entity_poly.pdbx_strand_id
1 'polypeptide(L)'
;MSDSNRTPDEPFSATEDRQWASFAHFGGAIAILGFFSSWAAVLAILPALIIYLVLGKRGHLTRDEAREALNFQITMVGAIIVWGIVATILGTLFWWLGPVWIVLGPLFQIIGWSLVIIDVIFSIIGGVRVNNGGSYRYPFALRLVR
;
A
#
# COMPACT_ATOMS: atom_id res chain seq x y z
N MET A 1 9.24 12.39 -29.06
CA MET A 1 9.15 11.27 -30.03
C MET A 1 10.56 10.80 -30.37
N SER A 2 11.09 9.82 -29.61
CA SER A 2 12.29 9.03 -29.98
C SER A 2 12.41 7.69 -29.22
N ASP A 3 11.38 7.23 -28.50
CA ASP A 3 11.52 6.05 -27.61
C ASP A 3 11.37 4.69 -28.32
N SER A 4 11.21 4.65 -29.64
CA SER A 4 10.93 3.41 -30.38
C SER A 4 12.14 2.47 -30.54
N ASN A 5 13.29 2.77 -29.93
CA ASN A 5 14.53 2.00 -30.12
C ASN A 5 15.26 1.64 -28.80
N ARG A 6 14.63 1.81 -27.64
CA ARG A 6 15.24 1.39 -26.37
C ARG A 6 15.17 -0.11 -26.20
N THR A 7 16.27 -0.70 -25.75
CA THR A 7 16.26 -2.11 -25.33
C THR A 7 15.52 -2.23 -23.98
N PRO A 8 14.85 -3.36 -23.70
CA PRO A 8 14.03 -3.52 -22.48
C PRO A 8 14.76 -3.24 -21.16
N ASP A 9 16.09 -3.39 -21.17
CA ASP A 9 16.96 -3.27 -19.99
C ASP A 9 17.72 -1.94 -19.92
N GLU A 10 17.43 -0.99 -20.81
CA GLU A 10 18.08 0.32 -20.78
C GLU A 10 17.77 1.06 -19.47
N PRO A 11 18.80 1.66 -18.82
CA PRO A 11 18.60 2.50 -17.64
C PRO A 11 17.64 3.65 -17.90
N PHE A 12 16.88 4.02 -16.88
CA PHE A 12 15.96 5.14 -16.93
C PHE A 12 16.70 6.47 -17.02
N SER A 13 16.10 7.41 -17.75
CA SER A 13 16.39 8.83 -17.55
C SER A 13 15.99 9.28 -16.14
N ALA A 14 16.56 10.37 -15.64
CA ALA A 14 16.23 10.90 -14.31
C ALA A 14 14.73 11.19 -14.13
N THR A 15 14.04 11.61 -15.20
CA THR A 15 12.60 11.86 -15.19
C THR A 15 11.81 10.56 -15.05
N GLU A 16 12.18 9.53 -15.80
CA GLU A 16 11.52 8.22 -15.73
C GLU A 16 11.76 7.51 -14.40
N ASP A 17 12.98 7.57 -13.88
CA ASP A 17 13.31 6.99 -12.57
C ASP A 17 12.45 7.63 -11.47
N ARG A 18 12.26 8.95 -11.52
CA ARG A 18 11.36 9.67 -10.60
C ARG A 18 9.90 9.30 -10.78
N GLN A 19 9.44 9.20 -12.03
CA GLN A 19 8.06 8.85 -12.35
C GLN A 19 7.72 7.46 -11.79
N TRP A 20 8.53 6.44 -12.09
CA TRP A 20 8.28 5.07 -11.64
C TRP A 20 8.46 4.90 -10.13
N ALA A 21 9.42 5.60 -9.53
CA ALA A 21 9.55 5.67 -8.08
C ALA A 21 8.28 6.21 -7.41
N SER A 22 7.71 7.30 -7.93
CA SER A 22 6.48 7.88 -7.38
C SER A 22 5.28 6.93 -7.50
N PHE A 23 5.16 6.23 -8.64
CA PHE A 23 4.05 5.31 -8.91
C PHE A 23 4.04 4.11 -7.98
N ALA A 24 5.19 3.70 -7.46
CA ALA A 24 5.28 2.61 -6.51
C ALA A 24 4.47 2.86 -5.22
N HIS A 25 4.26 4.13 -4.84
CA HIS A 25 3.50 4.48 -3.64
C HIS A 25 1.99 4.41 -3.80
N PHE A 26 1.44 4.36 -5.02
CA PHE A 26 -0.02 4.45 -5.22
C PHE A 26 -0.79 3.13 -4.99
N GLY A 27 -0.16 2.12 -4.39
CA GLY A 27 -0.83 0.89 -3.95
C GLY A 27 -1.99 1.12 -2.98
N GLY A 28 -1.90 2.14 -2.11
CA GLY A 28 -2.92 2.42 -1.09
C GLY A 28 -4.29 2.77 -1.65
N ALA A 29 -4.39 3.27 -2.89
CA ALA A 29 -5.68 3.50 -3.54
C ALA A 29 -6.47 2.20 -3.75
N ILE A 30 -5.77 1.08 -3.98
CA ILE A 30 -6.35 -0.25 -4.14
C ILE A 30 -6.78 -0.82 -2.78
N ALA A 31 -6.15 -0.38 -1.67
CA ALA A 31 -6.50 -0.83 -0.32
C ALA A 31 -7.95 -0.48 0.08
N ILE A 32 -8.60 0.48 -0.61
CA ILE A 32 -10.03 0.76 -0.48
C ILE A 32 -10.88 -0.48 -0.77
N LEU A 33 -10.44 -1.38 -1.66
CA LEU A 33 -11.13 -2.65 -1.90
C LEU A 33 -11.13 -3.56 -0.68
N GLY A 34 -10.14 -3.42 0.20
CA GLY A 34 -10.04 -4.08 1.49
C GLY A 34 -11.23 -3.82 2.43
N PHE A 35 -11.95 -2.71 2.22
CA PHE A 35 -13.18 -2.39 2.96
C PHE A 35 -14.31 -3.39 2.69
N PHE A 36 -14.54 -3.71 1.41
CA PHE A 36 -15.61 -4.62 1.02
C PHE A 36 -15.25 -6.07 1.29
N SER A 37 -13.95 -6.35 1.34
CA SER A 37 -13.43 -7.66 1.64
C SER A 37 -11.98 -7.59 2.11
N SER A 38 -11.70 -8.05 3.32
CA SER A 38 -10.35 -8.03 3.88
C SER A 38 -9.33 -8.77 3.00
N TRP A 39 -9.74 -9.81 2.26
CA TRP A 39 -8.83 -10.51 1.33
C TRP A 39 -8.49 -9.68 0.09
N ALA A 40 -9.37 -8.77 -0.34
CA ALA A 40 -9.12 -7.91 -1.49
C ALA A 40 -8.03 -6.87 -1.22
N ALA A 41 -7.72 -6.57 0.05
CA ALA A 41 -6.63 -5.70 0.44
C ALA A 41 -5.26 -6.17 -0.09
N VAL A 42 -5.07 -7.49 -0.29
CA VAL A 42 -3.82 -8.07 -0.81
C VAL A 42 -3.43 -7.48 -2.17
N LEU A 43 -4.41 -7.05 -2.97
CA LEU A 43 -4.15 -6.44 -4.27
C LEU A 43 -3.39 -5.11 -4.18
N ALA A 44 -3.39 -4.44 -3.02
CA ALA A 44 -2.67 -3.18 -2.79
C ALA A 44 -1.13 -3.33 -2.83
N ILE A 45 -0.62 -4.55 -2.67
CA ILE A 45 0.81 -4.87 -2.75
C ILE A 45 1.31 -4.84 -4.21
N LEU A 46 0.43 -5.13 -5.17
CA LEU A 46 0.82 -5.42 -6.56
C LEU A 46 1.56 -4.26 -7.25
N PRO A 47 1.15 -2.98 -7.14
CA PRO A 47 1.86 -1.90 -7.83
C PRO A 47 3.33 -1.79 -7.42
N ALA A 48 3.59 -1.75 -6.11
CA ALA A 48 4.96 -1.67 -5.58
C ALA A 48 5.77 -2.94 -5.90
N LEU A 49 5.15 -4.12 -5.80
CA LEU A 49 5.80 -5.39 -6.12
C LEU A 49 6.22 -5.50 -7.58
N ILE A 50 5.30 -5.17 -8.50
CA ILE A 50 5.55 -5.21 -9.95
C ILE A 50 6.65 -4.21 -10.29
N ILE A 51 6.58 -2.98 -9.78
CA ILE A 51 7.60 -1.96 -10.05
C ILE A 51 8.96 -2.40 -9.48
N TYR A 52 9.00 -2.94 -8.25
CA TYR A 52 10.24 -3.43 -7.65
C TYR A 52 10.90 -4.55 -8.46
N LEU A 53 10.12 -5.54 -8.92
CA LEU A 53 10.64 -6.70 -9.65
C LEU A 53 10.98 -6.41 -11.11
N VAL A 54 10.12 -5.66 -11.81
CA VAL A 54 10.22 -5.45 -13.26
C VAL A 54 11.03 -4.21 -13.60
N LEU A 55 10.86 -3.12 -12.86
CA LEU A 55 11.43 -1.80 -13.20
C LEU A 55 12.56 -1.38 -12.26
N GLY A 56 12.66 -1.96 -11.08
CA GLY A 56 13.67 -1.62 -10.06
C GLY A 56 15.12 -1.89 -10.47
N LYS A 57 15.41 -2.54 -11.61
CA LYS A 57 16.78 -2.66 -12.12
C LYS A 57 17.19 -1.48 -13.01
N ARG A 58 16.22 -0.71 -13.50
CA ARG A 58 16.43 0.36 -14.49
C ARG A 58 16.71 1.71 -13.85
N GLY A 59 16.38 1.88 -12.58
CA GLY A 59 16.61 3.13 -11.85
C GLY A 59 16.81 2.89 -10.35
N HIS A 60 17.76 3.62 -9.76
CA HIS A 60 18.13 3.47 -8.35
C HIS A 60 17.02 3.99 -7.44
N LEU A 61 16.42 5.15 -7.78
CA LEU A 61 15.33 5.72 -7.01
C LEU A 61 14.07 4.83 -7.10
N THR A 62 13.75 4.32 -8.29
CA THR A 62 12.65 3.37 -8.50
C THR A 62 12.81 2.14 -7.62
N ARG A 63 14.03 1.58 -7.54
CA ARG A 63 14.31 0.42 -6.70
C ARG A 63 14.07 0.69 -5.22
N ASP A 64 14.61 1.79 -4.73
CA ASP A 64 14.57 2.13 -3.30
C ASP A 64 13.16 2.49 -2.84
N GLU A 65 12.46 3.35 -3.58
CA GLU A 65 11.10 3.78 -3.26
C GLU A 65 10.10 2.63 -3.45
N ALA A 66 10.25 1.79 -4.48
CA ALA A 66 9.40 0.61 -4.64
C ALA A 66 9.60 -0.41 -3.53
N ARG A 67 10.83 -0.60 -3.02
CA ARG A 67 11.08 -1.46 -1.86
C ARG A 67 10.42 -0.92 -0.60
N GLU A 68 10.53 0.38 -0.34
CA GLU A 68 9.96 1.01 0.86
C GLU A 68 8.42 1.03 0.79
N ALA A 69 7.84 1.35 -0.37
CA ALA A 69 6.40 1.23 -0.63
C ALA A 69 5.88 -0.20 -0.50
N LEU A 70 6.63 -1.19 -1.01
CA LEU A 70 6.27 -2.61 -0.90
C LEU A 70 6.24 -3.06 0.56
N ASN A 71 7.24 -2.70 1.35
CA ASN A 71 7.29 -2.98 2.79
C ASN A 71 6.12 -2.34 3.54
N PHE A 72 5.77 -1.09 3.21
CA PHE A 72 4.62 -0.42 3.78
C PHE A 72 3.31 -1.13 3.42
N GLN A 73 3.10 -1.46 2.14
CA GLN A 73 1.88 -2.15 1.70
C GLN A 73 1.72 -3.52 2.35
N ILE A 74 2.80 -4.30 2.48
CA ILE A 74 2.76 -5.57 3.23
C ILE A 74 2.36 -5.34 4.70
N THR A 75 2.87 -4.27 5.31
CA THR A 75 2.53 -3.91 6.70
C THR A 75 1.05 -3.57 6.84
N MET A 76 0.52 -2.73 5.95
CA MET A 76 -0.88 -2.29 5.98
C MET A 76 -1.84 -3.42 5.67
N VAL A 77 -1.55 -4.23 4.64
CA VAL A 77 -2.36 -5.42 4.31
C VAL A 77 -2.37 -6.41 5.47
N GLY A 78 -1.22 -6.64 6.11
CA GLY A 78 -1.15 -7.48 7.31
C GLY A 78 -2.04 -6.95 8.44
N ALA A 79 -1.99 -5.64 8.72
CA ALA A 79 -2.83 -5.01 9.73
C ALA A 79 -4.33 -5.12 9.39
N ILE A 80 -4.72 -4.90 8.14
CA ILE A 80 -6.12 -5.01 7.67
C ILE A 80 -6.63 -6.45 7.80
N ILE A 81 -5.83 -7.45 7.42
CA ILE A 81 -6.22 -8.87 7.53
C ILE A 81 -6.38 -9.27 8.99
N VAL A 82 -5.40 -8.93 9.84
CA VAL A 82 -5.47 -9.23 11.28
C VAL A 82 -6.71 -8.57 11.90
N TRP A 83 -6.97 -7.31 11.57
CA TRP A 83 -8.16 -6.61 12.02
C TRP A 83 -9.45 -7.29 11.56
N GLY A 84 -9.52 -7.69 10.29
CA GLY A 84 -10.67 -8.42 9.73
C GLY A 84 -10.96 -9.71 10.50
N ILE A 85 -9.92 -10.52 10.78
CA ILE A 85 -10.03 -11.76 11.56
C ILE A 85 -10.53 -11.46 12.99
N VAL A 86 -9.94 -10.48 13.67
CA VAL A 86 -10.35 -10.08 15.03
C VAL A 86 -11.79 -9.59 15.05
N ALA A 87 -12.17 -8.72 14.11
CA ALA A 87 -13.52 -8.20 13.99
C ALA A 87 -14.54 -9.31 13.70
N THR A 88 -14.21 -10.29 12.86
CA THR A 88 -15.07 -11.46 12.62
C THR A 88 -15.22 -12.30 13.87
N ILE A 89 -14.14 -12.67 14.56
CA ILE A 89 -14.19 -13.50 15.77
C ILE A 89 -15.02 -12.80 16.86
N LEU A 90 -14.69 -11.56 17.20
CA LEU A 90 -15.40 -10.80 18.24
C LEU A 90 -16.85 -10.55 17.82
N GLY A 91 -17.10 -10.28 16.53
CA GLY A 91 -18.43 -10.13 15.99
C GLY A 91 -19.29 -11.37 16.18
N THR A 92 -18.77 -12.56 15.85
CA THR A 92 -19.49 -13.82 16.05
C THR A 92 -19.67 -14.13 17.54
N LEU A 93 -18.64 -13.93 18.37
CA LEU A 93 -18.69 -14.21 19.80
C LEU A 93 -19.66 -13.31 20.57
N PHE A 94 -19.85 -12.07 20.14
CA PHE A 94 -20.69 -11.09 20.82
C PHE A 94 -22.00 -10.80 20.09
N TRP A 95 -22.27 -11.46 18.96
CA TRP A 95 -23.51 -11.29 18.18
C TRP A 95 -24.77 -11.51 19.03
N TRP A 96 -24.73 -12.48 19.94
CA TRP A 96 -25.86 -12.83 20.81
C TRP A 96 -26.11 -11.82 21.94
N LEU A 97 -25.22 -10.84 22.16
CA LEU A 97 -25.41 -9.77 23.16
C LEU A 97 -26.52 -8.77 22.79
N GLY A 98 -27.16 -8.93 21.63
CA GLY A 98 -28.34 -8.17 21.25
C GLY A 98 -28.08 -6.66 21.19
N PRO A 99 -28.80 -5.82 21.96
CA PRO A 99 -28.69 -4.36 21.87
C PRO A 99 -27.28 -3.80 22.11
N VAL A 100 -26.43 -4.49 22.89
CA VAL A 100 -25.05 -4.05 23.14
C VAL A 100 -24.23 -4.05 21.85
N TRP A 101 -24.50 -4.99 20.94
CA TRP A 101 -23.80 -5.09 19.66
C TRP A 101 -24.11 -3.92 18.72
N ILE A 102 -25.27 -3.27 18.88
CA ILE A 102 -25.64 -2.08 18.10
C ILE A 102 -24.67 -0.92 18.36
N VAL A 103 -24.10 -0.83 19.57
CA VAL A 103 -23.13 0.22 19.93
C VAL A 103 -21.70 -0.20 19.57
N LEU A 104 -21.35 -1.47 19.78
CA LEU A 104 -19.99 -1.96 19.55
C LEU A 104 -19.65 -2.13 18.06
N GLY A 105 -20.59 -2.66 17.26
CA GLY A 105 -20.37 -2.93 15.83
C GLY A 105 -19.83 -1.73 15.04
N PRO A 106 -20.43 -0.53 15.16
CA PRO A 106 -19.93 0.68 14.51
C PRO A 106 -18.50 1.06 14.92
N LEU A 107 -18.09 0.84 16.18
CA LEU A 107 -16.73 1.13 16.64
C LEU A 107 -15.70 0.26 15.93
N PHE A 108 -16.02 -1.02 15.67
CA PHE A 108 -15.14 -1.90 14.91
C PHE A 108 -14.96 -1.43 13.46
N GLN A 109 -16.03 -0.91 12.86
CA GLN A 109 -15.98 -0.37 11.50
C GLN A 109 -15.12 0.89 11.43
N ILE A 110 -15.22 1.78 12.41
CA ILE A 110 -14.41 3.01 12.48
C ILE A 110 -12.91 2.68 12.52
N ILE A 111 -12.50 1.68 13.29
CA ILE A 111 -11.10 1.24 13.35
C ILE A 111 -10.65 0.69 11.99
N GLY A 112 -11.48 -0.13 11.34
CA GLY A 112 -11.18 -0.65 10.00
C GLY A 112 -10.99 0.45 8.96
N TRP A 113 -11.89 1.44 8.95
CA TRP A 113 -11.78 2.63 8.10
C TRP A 113 -10.53 3.45 8.38
N SER A 114 -10.14 3.57 9.65
CA SER A 114 -8.95 4.32 10.04
C SER A 114 -7.69 3.72 9.41
N LEU A 115 -7.56 2.39 9.37
CA LEU A 115 -6.43 1.72 8.71
C LEU A 115 -6.35 2.03 7.21
N VAL A 116 -7.48 1.95 6.50
CA VAL A 116 -7.53 2.24 5.06
C VAL A 116 -7.21 3.71 4.77
N ILE A 117 -7.77 4.63 5.57
CA ILE A 117 -7.52 6.07 5.42
C ILE A 117 -6.03 6.38 5.65
N ILE A 118 -5.44 5.79 6.69
CA ILE A 118 -4.02 5.93 7.00
C ILE A 118 -3.14 5.44 5.83
N ASP A 119 -3.45 4.27 5.25
CA ASP A 119 -2.74 3.73 4.08
C ASP A 119 -2.80 4.70 2.89
N VAL A 120 -4.00 5.14 2.52
CA VAL A 120 -4.23 6.05 1.40
C VAL A 120 -3.49 7.37 1.59
N ILE A 121 -3.58 7.98 2.78
CA ILE A 121 -2.92 9.25 3.08
C ILE A 121 -1.41 9.12 2.90
N PHE A 122 -0.79 8.12 3.52
CA PHE A 122 0.67 7.96 3.43
C PHE A 122 1.14 7.56 2.02
N SER A 123 0.35 6.75 1.31
CA SER A 123 0.58 6.42 -0.10
C SER A 123 0.57 7.66 -1.00
N ILE A 124 -0.39 8.58 -0.81
CA ILE A 124 -0.45 9.83 -1.56
C ILE A 124 0.74 10.74 -1.20
N ILE A 125 1.03 10.92 0.10
CA ILE A 125 2.15 11.74 0.56
C ILE A 125 3.47 11.24 -0.03
N GLY A 126 3.69 9.91 -0.01
CA GLY A 126 4.89 9.30 -0.56
C GLY A 126 5.04 9.55 -2.05
N GLY A 127 4.00 9.23 -2.83
CA GLY A 127 4.01 9.44 -4.27
C GLY A 127 4.24 10.91 -4.65
N VAL A 128 3.55 11.86 -4.00
CA VAL A 128 3.73 13.30 -4.25
C VAL A 128 5.13 13.77 -3.89
N ARG A 129 5.67 13.35 -2.75
CA ARG A 129 7.02 13.76 -2.30
C ARG A 129 8.11 13.27 -3.25
N VAL A 130 8.01 12.01 -3.70
CA VAL A 130 8.95 11.43 -4.66
C VAL A 130 8.82 12.09 -6.03
N ASN A 131 7.60 12.36 -6.49
CA ASN A 131 7.36 13.07 -7.75
C ASN A 131 7.94 14.50 -7.74
N ASN A 132 7.99 15.15 -6.57
CA ASN A 132 8.62 16.46 -6.38
C ASN A 132 10.17 16.40 -6.25
N GLY A 133 10.78 15.24 -6.49
CA GLY A 133 12.24 15.06 -6.50
C GLY A 133 12.86 14.69 -5.16
N GLY A 134 12.04 14.33 -4.16
CA GLY A 134 12.51 13.81 -2.88
C GLY A 134 12.53 12.29 -2.81
N SER A 135 12.71 11.77 -1.59
CA SER A 135 12.52 10.37 -1.20
C SER A 135 11.48 10.27 -0.10
N TYR A 136 10.83 9.11 0.07
CA TYR A 136 9.85 8.92 1.13
C TYR A 136 10.10 7.66 1.95
N ARG A 137 10.19 7.85 3.27
CA ARG A 137 10.29 6.74 4.23
C ARG A 137 9.04 6.74 5.08
N TYR A 138 8.32 5.62 5.06
CA TYR A 138 7.07 5.53 5.80
C TYR A 138 7.39 5.58 7.31
N PRO A 139 6.56 6.29 8.10
CA PRO A 139 6.78 6.43 9.53
C PRO A 139 6.70 5.08 10.28
N PHE A 140 5.94 4.13 9.73
CA PHE A 140 5.88 2.75 10.18
C PHE A 140 5.82 1.83 8.97
N ALA A 141 6.74 0.86 8.91
CA ALA A 141 6.77 -0.20 7.92
C ALA A 141 7.67 -1.32 8.42
N LEU A 142 7.22 -2.57 8.28
CA LEU A 142 8.04 -3.76 8.45
C LEU A 142 8.95 -3.91 7.22
N ARG A 143 10.26 -3.77 7.41
CA ARG A 143 11.27 -3.85 6.33
C ARG A 143 11.65 -5.30 6.05
N LEU A 144 10.71 -6.03 5.47
CA LEU A 144 10.82 -7.46 5.16
C LEU A 144 11.61 -7.68 3.86
N VAL A 145 11.37 -6.85 2.85
CA VAL A 145 12.11 -6.85 1.57
C VAL A 145 13.36 -5.98 1.72
N ARG A 146 14.51 -6.51 1.31
CA ARG A 146 15.85 -5.88 1.43
C ARG A 146 16.43 -5.50 0.08
#